data_AF-A0A117MGK7-F1
#
_entry.id   AF-A0A117MGK7-F1
#
_cell.length_a   1.000
_cell.length_b   1.000
_cell.length_c   1.000
_cell.angle_alpha   90.00
_cell.angle_beta   90.00
_cell.angle_gamma   90.00
#
_symmetry.space_group_name_H-M   'P 1'
#
loop_
_entity.id
_entity.type
_entity.pdbx_description
1 polymer ?
#
loop_
_entity_poly.entity_id
_entity_poly.type
_entity_poly.pdbx_seq_one_letter_code
_entity_poly.pdbx_strand_id
1 'polypeptide(L)'
;MLERLIHSLETSPVMKRGEYNYFINPITDGVPLLEPAVLREIGCAMVRCLDLEGVDKIVVCEAMGIHIGVALSMMTDIPLVVVRKRSYDLPGEVAVHQTTGYSKGELYLNGVGAGDRVVIIDDVCSTGGTLRALISAIEQVGAEIADICVVIGRGDADICRPLKTLVKIEVSETQVRVVDTCL
;
A
#
# COMPACT_ATOMS: atom_id res chain seq x y z
N MET A 1 -19.53 -1.48 -0.48
CA MET A 1 -19.60 -0.13 -1.08
C MET A 1 -18.47 0.70 -0.48
N LEU A 2 -17.74 1.41 -1.35
CA LEU A 2 -16.56 2.23 -1.04
C LEU A 2 -16.87 3.73 -1.23
N GLU A 3 -18.08 4.16 -0.87
CA GLU A 3 -18.60 5.48 -1.23
C GLU A 3 -17.76 6.62 -0.65
N ARG A 4 -17.27 6.47 0.58
CA ARG A 4 -16.50 7.52 1.26
C ARG A 4 -15.11 7.65 0.65
N LEU A 5 -14.47 6.51 0.36
CA LEU A 5 -13.21 6.44 -0.36
C LEU A 5 -13.34 7.09 -1.74
N ILE A 6 -14.34 6.68 -2.53
CA ILE A 6 -14.59 7.21 -3.88
C ILE A 6 -14.80 8.73 -3.81
N HIS A 7 -15.68 9.20 -2.91
CA HIS A 7 -15.91 10.63 -2.74
C HIS A 7 -14.65 11.39 -2.35
N SER A 8 -13.82 10.85 -1.46
CA SER A 8 -12.55 11.48 -1.08
C SER A 8 -11.60 11.63 -2.27
N LEU A 9 -11.57 10.65 -3.18
CA LEU A 9 -10.74 10.66 -4.37
C LEU A 9 -11.26 11.65 -5.40
N GLU A 10 -12.54 11.58 -5.75
CA GLU A 10 -13.12 12.42 -6.82
C GLU A 10 -13.16 13.91 -6.46
N THR A 11 -13.15 14.24 -5.16
CA THR A 11 -13.05 15.62 -4.68
C THR A 11 -11.61 16.10 -4.43
N SER A 12 -10.61 15.23 -4.64
CA SER A 12 -9.20 15.57 -4.40
C SER A 12 -8.71 16.64 -5.38
N PRO A 13 -8.01 17.69 -4.92
CA PRO A 13 -7.42 18.68 -5.80
C PRO A 13 -6.32 18.04 -6.66
N VAL A 14 -6.31 18.39 -7.95
CA VAL A 14 -5.26 18.01 -8.89
C VAL A 14 -4.28 19.16 -9.04
N MET A 15 -2.99 18.84 -8.96
CA MET A 15 -1.87 19.74 -9.17
C MET A 15 -0.95 19.19 -10.26
N LYS A 16 -0.35 20.10 -11.02
CA LYS A 16 0.66 19.75 -12.02
C LYS A 16 2.04 19.65 -11.35
N ARG A 17 2.72 18.52 -11.48
CA ARG A 17 4.11 18.33 -11.04
C ARG A 17 4.99 18.01 -12.25
N GLY A 18 5.61 19.03 -12.82
CA GLY A 18 6.33 18.91 -14.09
C GLY A 18 5.37 18.48 -15.20
N GLU A 19 5.63 17.32 -15.81
CA GLU A 19 4.86 16.79 -16.94
C GLU A 19 3.66 15.91 -16.53
N TYR A 20 3.45 15.62 -15.24
CA TYR A 20 2.36 14.74 -14.80
C TYR A 20 1.37 15.41 -13.83
N ASN A 21 0.12 14.94 -13.90
CA ASN A 21 -0.93 15.31 -12.96
C ASN A 21 -0.81 14.47 -11.68
N TYR A 22 -0.84 15.17 -10.54
CA TYR A 22 -0.73 14.62 -9.20
C TYR A 22 -1.92 15.09 -8.38
N PHE A 23 -2.67 14.17 -7.77
CA PHE A 23 -3.76 14.53 -6.87
C PHE A 23 -3.25 14.48 -5.42
N ILE A 24 -3.79 15.35 -4.57
CA ILE A 24 -3.46 15.36 -3.14
C ILE A 24 -4.66 14.79 -2.39
N ASN A 25 -4.46 13.68 -1.70
CA ASN A 25 -5.53 12.99 -0.98
C ASN A 25 -5.12 12.63 0.46
N PRO A 26 -6.05 12.69 1.44
CA PRO A 26 -5.75 12.34 2.83
C PRO A 26 -5.12 10.96 3.03
N ILE A 27 -5.41 10.00 2.16
CA ILE A 27 -4.90 8.61 2.22
C ILE A 27 -3.47 8.54 1.68
N THR A 28 -3.19 9.20 0.54
CA THR A 28 -1.89 9.10 -0.16
C THR A 28 -0.87 10.14 0.25
N ASP A 29 -1.32 11.21 0.91
CA ASP A 29 -0.47 12.35 1.25
C ASP A 29 -0.53 12.71 2.74
N GLY A 30 -1.49 12.16 3.48
CA GLY A 30 -1.77 12.54 4.86
C GLY A 30 -2.35 13.96 5.00
N VAL A 31 -2.69 14.60 3.88
CA VAL A 31 -3.27 15.94 3.80
C VAL A 31 -4.33 16.01 2.68
N PRO A 32 -5.45 16.73 2.86
CA PRO A 32 -5.94 17.31 4.13
C PRO A 32 -6.33 16.21 5.14
N LEU A 33 -7.10 16.56 6.18
CA LEU A 33 -7.43 15.62 7.26
C LEU A 33 -8.03 14.30 6.74
N LEU A 34 -7.61 13.18 7.35
CA LEU A 34 -8.13 11.86 7.06
C LEU A 34 -9.26 11.50 8.04
N GLU A 35 -10.48 11.39 7.53
CA GLU A 35 -11.64 11.04 8.33
C GLU A 35 -11.60 9.57 8.77
N PRO A 36 -11.84 9.25 10.07
CA PRO A 36 -11.86 7.87 10.55
C PRO A 36 -12.86 6.96 9.82
N ALA A 37 -13.93 7.53 9.27
CA ALA A 37 -14.92 6.78 8.50
C ALA A 37 -14.36 6.23 7.18
N VAL A 38 -13.44 6.95 6.53
CA VAL A 38 -12.76 6.49 5.31
C VAL A 38 -11.79 5.36 5.64
N LEU A 39 -10.99 5.52 6.69
CA LEU A 39 -10.09 4.47 7.19
C LEU A 39 -10.84 3.17 7.54
N ARG A 40 -11.99 3.31 8.22
CA ARG A 40 -12.82 2.17 8.59
C ARG A 40 -13.40 1.47 7.35
N GLU A 41 -13.83 2.23 6.35
CA GLU A 41 -14.32 1.68 5.09
C GLU A 41 -13.23 0.89 4.33
N ILE A 42 -12.01 1.45 4.26
CA ILE A 42 -10.84 0.79 3.67
C ILE A 42 -10.51 -0.51 4.42
N GLY A 43 -10.38 -0.45 5.75
CA GLY A 43 -10.07 -1.62 6.57
C GLY A 43 -11.11 -2.73 6.42
N CYS A 44 -12.41 -2.39 6.49
CA CYS A 44 -13.48 -3.35 6.25
C CYS A 44 -13.47 -3.95 4.84
N ALA A 45 -13.04 -3.20 3.83
CA ALA A 45 -12.91 -3.72 2.47
C ALA A 45 -11.73 -4.68 2.34
N MET A 46 -10.57 -4.35 2.93
CA MET A 46 -9.40 -5.22 2.98
C MET A 46 -9.67 -6.53 3.72
N VAL A 47 -10.36 -6.49 4.86
CA VAL A 47 -10.78 -7.71 5.59
C VAL A 47 -11.63 -8.64 4.72
N ARG A 48 -12.42 -8.10 3.78
CA ARG A 48 -13.28 -8.92 2.91
C ARG A 48 -12.54 -9.50 1.70
N CYS A 49 -11.56 -8.78 1.16
CA CYS A 49 -10.92 -9.17 -0.10
C CYS A 49 -9.58 -9.89 0.09
N LEU A 50 -8.91 -9.71 1.23
CA LEU A 50 -7.66 -10.40 1.55
C LEU A 50 -7.93 -11.82 2.06
N ASP A 51 -7.07 -12.76 1.65
CA ASP A 51 -6.87 -14.03 2.32
C ASP A 51 -6.03 -13.80 3.58
N LEU A 52 -6.72 -13.78 4.72
CA LEU A 52 -6.13 -13.59 6.04
C LEU A 52 -5.96 -14.90 6.81
N GLU A 53 -6.25 -16.06 6.20
CA GLU A 53 -6.19 -17.34 6.90
C GLU A 53 -4.74 -17.70 7.27
N GLY A 54 -4.45 -17.80 8.56
CA GLY A 54 -3.09 -18.12 9.03
C GLY A 54 -2.04 -17.04 8.70
N VAL A 55 -2.44 -15.79 8.45
CA VAL A 55 -1.50 -14.68 8.26
C VAL A 55 -0.91 -14.27 9.61
N ASP A 56 0.42 -14.26 9.70
CA ASP A 56 1.17 -13.89 10.90
C ASP A 56 1.41 -12.38 10.99
N LYS A 57 1.59 -11.70 9.85
CA LYS A 57 2.01 -10.28 9.82
C LYS A 57 1.40 -9.51 8.65
N ILE A 58 1.02 -8.27 8.91
CA ILE A 58 0.70 -7.25 7.90
C ILE A 58 1.97 -6.43 7.67
N VAL A 59 2.43 -6.34 6.43
CA VAL A 59 3.62 -5.57 6.05
C VAL A 59 3.18 -4.33 5.27
N VAL A 60 3.64 -3.15 5.68
CA VAL A 60 3.36 -1.87 4.99
C VAL A 60 4.62 -1.05 4.77
N CYS A 61 4.62 -0.24 3.72
CA CYS A 61 5.68 0.75 3.49
C CYS A 61 5.39 2.07 4.20
N GLU A 62 6.42 2.70 4.75
CA GLU A 62 6.27 4.06 5.26
C GLU A 62 6.08 5.09 4.12
N ALA A 63 5.36 6.18 4.34
CA ALA A 63 4.60 6.51 5.56
C ALA A 63 3.10 6.22 5.40
N MET A 64 2.59 6.18 4.18
CA MET A 64 1.15 6.22 3.91
C MET A 64 0.49 4.86 4.10
N GLY A 65 1.20 3.75 3.86
CA GLY A 65 0.71 2.43 4.23
C GLY A 65 0.44 2.26 5.74
N ILE A 66 1.08 3.07 6.62
CA ILE A 66 1.01 2.90 8.08
C ILE A 66 -0.41 3.02 8.62
N HIS A 67 -1.13 4.08 8.28
CA HIS A 67 -2.46 4.32 8.85
C HIS A 67 -3.51 3.31 8.35
N ILE A 68 -3.32 2.79 7.14
CA ILE A 68 -4.11 1.70 6.57
C ILE A 68 -3.78 0.38 7.30
N GLY A 69 -2.49 0.06 7.44
CA GLY A 69 -2.01 -1.13 8.15
C GLY A 69 -2.43 -1.18 9.62
N VAL A 70 -2.40 -0.03 10.31
CA VAL A 70 -2.91 0.09 11.70
C VAL A 70 -4.39 -0.22 11.74
N ALA A 71 -5.20 0.34 10.83
CA ALA A 71 -6.63 0.07 10.79
C ALA A 71 -6.92 -1.41 10.55
N LEU A 72 -6.20 -2.06 9.63
CA LEU A 72 -6.36 -3.50 9.37
C LEU A 72 -5.91 -4.35 10.57
N SER A 73 -4.73 -4.07 11.12
CA SER A 73 -4.16 -4.77 12.28
C SER A 73 -5.09 -4.72 13.49
N MET A 74 -5.66 -3.55 13.80
CA MET A 74 -6.63 -3.41 14.90
C MET A 74 -7.96 -4.14 14.64
N MET A 75 -8.31 -4.41 13.39
CA MET A 75 -9.54 -5.13 13.04
C MET A 75 -9.36 -6.65 13.04
N THR A 76 -8.12 -7.13 12.83
CA THR A 76 -7.82 -8.56 12.61
C THR A 76 -6.98 -9.18 13.73
N ASP A 77 -6.47 -8.36 14.65
CA ASP A 77 -5.47 -8.73 15.67
C ASP A 77 -4.15 -9.30 15.09
N ILE A 78 -3.89 -9.07 13.80
CA ILE A 78 -2.64 -9.46 13.14
C ILE A 78 -1.58 -8.38 13.38
N PRO A 79 -0.37 -8.74 13.86
CA PRO A 79 0.75 -7.80 14.04
C PRO A 79 1.11 -6.99 12.78
N LEU A 80 1.53 -5.74 12.97
CA LEU A 80 1.96 -4.83 11.91
C LEU A 80 3.48 -4.68 11.88
N VAL A 81 4.06 -4.87 10.69
CA VAL A 81 5.45 -4.56 10.34
C VAL A 81 5.48 -3.35 9.42
N VAL A 82 6.33 -2.38 9.73
CA VAL A 82 6.51 -1.18 8.91
C VAL A 82 7.90 -1.18 8.30
N VAL A 83 7.97 -1.20 6.97
CA VAL A 83 9.19 -1.04 6.17
C VAL A 83 9.60 0.43 6.16
N ARG A 84 10.87 0.72 6.43
CA ARG A 84 11.39 2.08 6.70
C ARG A 84 12.37 2.51 5.62
N LYS A 85 12.50 3.81 5.35
CA LYS A 85 13.52 4.42 4.47
C LYS A 85 14.86 4.62 5.18
N ARG A 86 14.91 4.41 6.49
CA ARG A 86 16.14 4.47 7.29
C ARG A 86 16.40 3.12 7.94
N SER A 87 17.67 2.70 7.90
CA SER A 87 18.19 1.58 8.69
C SER A 87 18.06 1.90 10.18
N TYR A 88 17.84 0.88 10.99
CA TYR A 88 17.96 0.94 12.44
C TYR A 88 19.06 0.01 12.96
N ASP A 89 19.74 -0.72 12.06
CA ASP A 89 20.81 -1.67 12.36
C ASP A 89 20.38 -2.74 13.38
N LEU A 90 19.10 -3.12 13.33
CA LEU A 90 18.52 -4.15 14.20
C LEU A 90 18.88 -5.55 13.68
N PRO A 91 19.03 -6.54 14.58
CA PRO A 91 19.18 -7.93 14.17
C PRO A 91 18.03 -8.38 13.25
N GLY A 92 18.38 -9.02 12.12
CA GLY A 92 17.40 -9.48 11.12
C GLY A 92 16.87 -8.39 10.19
N GLU A 93 17.44 -7.17 10.20
CA GLU A 93 17.08 -6.14 9.23
C GLU A 93 17.65 -6.47 7.85
N VAL A 94 16.82 -6.33 6.82
CA VAL A 94 17.14 -6.65 5.43
C VAL A 94 16.90 -5.42 4.56
N ALA A 95 17.90 -5.08 3.74
CA ALA A 95 17.78 -4.03 2.74
C ALA A 95 16.85 -4.47 1.60
N VAL A 96 15.92 -3.59 1.26
CA VAL A 96 14.96 -3.73 0.17
C VAL A 96 15.40 -2.77 -0.94
N HIS A 97 16.07 -3.31 -1.96
CA HIS A 97 16.67 -2.50 -3.02
C HIS A 97 15.61 -2.06 -4.05
N GLN A 98 15.10 -0.85 -3.90
CA GLN A 98 14.14 -0.29 -4.84
C GLN A 98 14.86 0.27 -6.09
N THR A 99 14.52 -0.29 -7.26
CA THR A 99 14.89 0.33 -8.55
C THR A 99 13.65 1.01 -9.12
N THR A 100 13.51 2.33 -8.96
CA THR A 100 12.50 3.11 -9.70
C THR A 100 13.18 3.96 -10.77
N GLY A 101 12.43 4.33 -11.82
CA GLY A 101 12.91 5.24 -12.87
C GLY A 101 13.23 6.66 -12.39
N TYR A 102 12.85 7.03 -11.16
CA TYR A 102 12.96 8.39 -10.63
C TYR A 102 13.85 8.50 -9.37
N SER A 103 14.12 7.38 -8.66
CA SER A 103 14.99 7.37 -7.48
C SER A 103 15.54 5.97 -7.15
N LYS A 104 16.80 5.92 -6.68
CA LYS A 104 17.33 4.76 -5.96
C LYS A 104 17.14 5.04 -4.47
N GLY A 105 16.12 4.45 -3.88
CA GLY A 105 15.89 4.51 -2.44
C GLY A 105 16.14 3.14 -1.83
N GLU A 106 16.83 3.09 -0.70
CA GLU A 106 16.87 1.89 0.12
C GLU A 106 15.68 1.93 1.09
N LEU A 107 14.99 0.80 1.16
CA LEU A 107 14.01 0.51 2.20
C LEU A 107 14.60 -0.59 3.10
N TYR A 108 14.11 -0.70 4.33
CA TYR A 108 14.64 -1.62 5.33
C TYR A 108 13.46 -2.35 5.98
N LEU A 109 13.49 -3.68 5.87
CA LEU A 109 12.52 -4.61 6.42
C LEU A 109 13.10 -5.26 7.67
N ASN A 110 12.36 -5.27 8.77
CA ASN A 110 12.71 -6.03 9.98
C ASN A 110 11.42 -6.65 10.55
N GLY A 111 11.54 -7.70 11.36
CA GLY A 111 10.38 -8.34 11.99
C GLY A 111 9.61 -9.30 11.10
N VAL A 112 10.13 -9.67 9.93
CA VAL A 112 9.66 -10.79 9.10
C VAL A 112 10.78 -11.83 9.04
N GLY A 113 10.45 -13.10 9.22
CA GLY A 113 11.38 -14.22 9.23
C GLY A 113 10.91 -15.39 8.38
N ALA A 114 11.79 -16.38 8.22
CA ALA A 114 11.49 -17.59 7.44
C ALA A 114 10.26 -18.33 7.99
N GLY A 115 9.36 -18.73 7.10
CA GLY A 115 8.12 -19.44 7.44
C GLY A 115 6.94 -18.55 7.84
N ASP A 116 7.14 -17.23 8.03
CA ASP A 116 6.04 -16.31 8.25
C ASP A 116 5.12 -16.26 7.03
N ARG A 117 3.81 -16.24 7.25
CA ARG A 117 2.83 -15.90 6.22
C ARG A 117 2.41 -14.45 6.35
N VAL A 118 2.57 -13.65 5.30
CA VAL A 118 2.36 -12.20 5.35
C VAL A 118 1.42 -11.69 4.28
N VAL A 119 0.71 -10.60 4.58
CA VAL A 119 0.03 -9.77 3.56
C VAL A 119 0.75 -8.44 3.41
N ILE A 120 0.85 -7.94 2.19
CA ILE A 120 1.46 -6.65 1.89
C ILE A 120 0.37 -5.64 1.59
N ILE A 121 0.37 -4.51 2.31
CA ILE A 121 -0.59 -3.43 2.13
C ILE A 121 0.12 -2.11 1.83
N ASP A 122 -0.40 -1.35 0.86
CA ASP A 122 0.08 0.00 0.57
C ASP A 122 -1.08 0.95 0.21
N ASP A 123 -0.79 2.25 0.17
CA ASP A 123 -1.77 3.26 -0.21
C ASP A 123 -2.02 3.28 -1.73
N VAL A 124 -0.97 3.35 -2.54
CA VAL A 124 -1.06 3.50 -4.00
C VAL A 124 -0.02 2.66 -4.74
N CYS A 125 -0.45 2.00 -5.82
CA CYS A 125 0.46 1.36 -6.77
C CYS A 125 0.34 2.02 -8.15
N SER A 126 1.45 2.60 -8.64
CA SER A 126 1.54 3.17 -10.00
C SER A 126 2.44 2.33 -10.92
N THR A 127 3.73 2.21 -10.61
CA THR A 127 4.68 1.43 -11.44
C THR A 127 4.98 0.05 -10.87
N GLY A 128 4.57 -0.22 -9.64
CA GLY A 128 4.86 -1.47 -8.92
C GLY A 128 6.30 -1.63 -8.41
N GLY A 129 7.19 -0.67 -8.64
CA GLY A 129 8.62 -0.81 -8.31
C GLY A 129 8.90 -1.08 -6.83
N THR A 130 8.19 -0.40 -5.92
CA THR A 130 8.28 -0.62 -4.47
C THR A 130 7.84 -2.03 -4.11
N LEU A 131 6.66 -2.45 -4.58
CA LEU A 131 6.10 -3.76 -4.27
C LEU A 131 7.00 -4.88 -4.81
N ARG A 132 7.54 -4.76 -6.03
CA ARG A 132 8.49 -5.75 -6.57
C ARG A 132 9.74 -5.91 -5.71
N ALA A 133 10.32 -4.80 -5.24
CA ALA A 133 11.48 -4.86 -4.36
C ALA A 133 11.14 -5.51 -3.03
N LEU A 134 10.00 -5.17 -2.44
CA LEU A 134 9.54 -5.73 -1.18
C LEU A 134 9.20 -7.22 -1.28
N ILE A 135 8.53 -7.64 -2.35
CA ILE A 135 8.24 -9.05 -2.66
C ILE A 135 9.55 -9.84 -2.68
N SER A 136 10.53 -9.37 -3.45
CA SER A 136 11.84 -10.03 -3.56
C SER A 136 12.54 -10.16 -2.22
N ALA A 137 12.51 -9.12 -1.38
CA ALA A 137 13.12 -9.16 -0.06
C ALA A 137 12.43 -10.13 0.90
N ILE A 138 11.09 -10.16 0.92
CA ILE A 138 10.29 -11.08 1.75
C ILE A 138 10.52 -12.53 1.32
N GLU A 139 10.57 -12.80 0.02
CA GLU A 139 10.88 -14.13 -0.52
C GLU A 139 12.31 -14.59 -0.16
N GLN A 140 13.29 -13.68 -0.22
CA GLN A 140 14.68 -13.98 0.17
C GLN A 140 14.82 -14.28 1.67
N VAL A 141 13.99 -13.67 2.52
CA VAL A 141 13.89 -14.00 3.95
C VAL A 141 13.28 -15.39 4.17
N GLY A 142 12.59 -15.94 3.17
CA GLY A 142 11.92 -17.24 3.25
C GLY A 142 10.50 -17.18 3.81
N ALA A 143 9.84 -16.01 3.75
CA ALA A 143 8.45 -15.84 4.13
C ALA A 143 7.50 -16.06 2.93
N GLU A 144 6.27 -16.46 3.22
CA GLU A 144 5.18 -16.63 2.25
C GLU A 144 4.36 -15.35 2.13
N ILE A 145 4.12 -14.87 0.91
CA ILE A 145 3.20 -13.76 0.66
C ILE A 145 1.83 -14.34 0.28
N ALA A 146 0.88 -14.20 1.21
CA ALA A 146 -0.51 -14.62 1.06
C ALA A 146 -1.24 -13.77 0.01
N ASP A 147 -1.13 -12.46 0.15
CA ASP A 147 -1.84 -11.49 -0.68
C ASP A 147 -1.14 -10.13 -0.69
N ILE A 148 -1.44 -9.35 -1.73
CA ILE A 148 -0.98 -7.98 -1.89
C ILE A 148 -2.18 -7.11 -2.24
N CYS A 149 -2.44 -6.07 -1.44
CA CYS A 149 -3.53 -5.14 -1.68
C CYS A 149 -3.08 -3.69 -1.55
N VAL A 150 -3.50 -2.85 -2.49
CA VAL A 150 -3.39 -1.39 -2.34
C VAL A 150 -4.77 -0.74 -2.32
N VAL A 151 -4.88 0.41 -1.67
CA VAL A 151 -6.13 1.18 -1.72
C VAL A 151 -6.39 1.64 -3.16
N ILE A 152 -5.37 2.20 -3.81
CA ILE A 152 -5.51 2.87 -5.11
C ILE A 152 -4.57 2.24 -6.14
N GLY A 153 -5.14 1.70 -7.22
CA GLY A 153 -4.41 1.30 -8.42
C GLY A 153 -4.39 2.43 -9.46
N ARG A 154 -3.21 2.71 -10.03
CA ARG A 154 -3.05 3.63 -11.16
C ARG A 154 -2.33 2.93 -12.31
N GLY A 155 -3.04 2.77 -13.43
CA GLY A 155 -2.54 2.00 -14.58
C GLY A 155 -2.42 0.50 -14.28
N ASP A 156 -1.63 -0.19 -15.09
CA ASP A 156 -1.48 -1.65 -15.05
C ASP A 156 -0.08 -2.04 -14.55
N ALA A 157 0.15 -1.82 -13.26
CA ALA A 157 1.42 -2.17 -12.62
C ALA A 157 1.65 -3.69 -12.62
N ASP A 158 2.70 -4.16 -13.28
CA ASP A 158 3.15 -5.55 -13.19
C ASP A 158 4.06 -5.73 -11.98
N ILE A 159 3.56 -6.38 -10.92
CA ILE A 159 4.37 -6.71 -9.73
C ILE A 159 4.83 -8.18 -9.70
N CYS A 160 4.70 -8.89 -10.83
CA CYS A 160 5.00 -10.32 -10.96
C CYS A 160 4.16 -11.24 -10.04
N ARG A 161 3.10 -10.70 -9.43
CA ARG A 161 2.13 -11.39 -8.56
C ARG A 161 0.74 -10.75 -8.73
N PRO A 162 -0.35 -11.45 -8.40
CA PRO A 162 -1.68 -10.85 -8.33
C PRO A 162 -1.69 -9.65 -7.37
N LEU A 163 -2.22 -8.52 -7.85
CA LEU A 163 -2.41 -7.30 -7.05
C LEU A 163 -3.90 -7.03 -6.91
N LYS A 164 -4.38 -6.95 -5.66
CA LYS A 164 -5.73 -6.48 -5.34
C LYS A 164 -5.71 -4.96 -5.20
N THR A 165 -6.70 -4.28 -5.76
CA THR A 165 -6.87 -2.83 -5.66
C THR A 165 -8.28 -2.52 -5.20
N LEU A 166 -8.48 -1.74 -4.13
CA LEU A 166 -9.85 -1.42 -3.73
C LEU A 166 -10.55 -0.55 -4.79
N VAL A 167 -9.80 0.39 -5.37
CA VAL A 167 -10.25 1.22 -6.48
C VAL A 167 -9.15 1.40 -7.52
N LYS A 168 -9.53 1.56 -8.78
CA LYS A 168 -8.64 2.07 -9.82
C LYS A 168 -9.05 3.48 -10.21
N ILE A 169 -8.06 4.34 -10.45
CA ILE A 169 -8.30 5.74 -10.79
C ILE A 169 -7.60 6.17 -12.08
N GLU A 170 -8.19 7.17 -12.72
CA GLU A 170 -7.57 8.01 -13.73
C GLU A 170 -7.46 9.45 -13.21
N VAL A 171 -6.37 10.13 -13.57
CA VAL A 171 -6.11 11.52 -13.15
C VAL A 171 -5.98 12.39 -14.39
N SER A 172 -6.99 13.23 -14.63
CA SER A 172 -6.94 14.25 -15.68
C SER A 172 -6.25 15.52 -15.16
N GLU A 173 -6.24 16.61 -15.94
CA GLU A 173 -5.69 17.90 -15.49
C GLU A 173 -6.51 18.55 -14.37
N THR A 174 -7.79 18.20 -14.24
CA THR A 174 -8.73 18.90 -13.36
C THR A 174 -9.42 18.02 -12.33
N GLN A 175 -9.42 16.70 -12.52
CA GLN A 175 -10.16 15.79 -11.64
C GLN A 175 -9.49 14.42 -11.54
N VAL A 176 -9.77 13.76 -10.42
CA VAL A 176 -9.58 12.32 -10.25
C VAL A 176 -10.90 11.64 -10.56
N ARG A 177 -10.87 10.53 -11.30
CA ARG A 177 -12.04 9.70 -11.57
C ARG A 177 -11.77 8.29 -11.11
N VAL A 178 -12.68 7.71 -10.34
CA VAL A 178 -12.66 6.27 -10.06
C VAL A 178 -13.24 5.55 -11.28
N VAL A 179 -12.47 4.66 -11.88
CA VAL A 179 -12.85 3.94 -13.11
C VAL A 179 -13.23 2.49 -12.85
N ASP A 180 -12.80 1.93 -11.72
CA ASP A 180 -13.15 0.59 -11.30
C ASP A 180 -13.12 0.50 -9.77
N THR A 181 -13.97 -0.37 -9.23
CA THR A 181 -13.97 -0.75 -7.81
C THR A 181 -13.81 -2.26 -7.76
N CYS A 182 -12.60 -2.74 -7.47
CA CYS A 182 -12.38 -4.17 -7.42
C CYS A 182 -12.75 -4.65 -6.01
N LEU A 183 -13.95 -5.22 -5.90
CA LEU A 183 -14.41 -6.00 -4.75
C LEU A 183 -14.65 -7.43 -5.20
#